data_AF-A0A8G1UFB9-F1
#
_entry.id   AF-A0A8G1UFB9-F1
#
_cell.length_a   1.000
_cell.length_b   1.000
_cell.length_c   1.000
_cell.angle_alpha   90.00
_cell.angle_beta   90.00
_cell.angle_gamma   90.00
#
_symmetry.space_group_name_H-M   'P 1'
#
loop_
_entity.id
_entity.type
_entity.pdbx_description
1 polymer ?
#
loop_
_entity_poly.entity_id
_entity_poly.type
_entity_poly.pdbx_seq_one_letter_code
_entity_poly.pdbx_strand_id
1 'polypeptide(L)'
;MARLELPADIAERLAPLLRRHTERLAEEVAEEARRRAPAAKTWHTQEDGNARPSHQAADGQTVPAPLPFSVGNTTLDRPRDPDGPVEETAGCRCTVTEDPEAVAATITAGKAATSGTRVRATVTCDYPRAAEAEYAHGDGSHFMGAAASEVANRHR
;
A
#
# COMPACT_ATOMS: atom_id res chain seq x y z
N MET A 1 25.38 39.00 9.64
CA MET A 1 25.48 37.54 9.42
C MET A 1 25.70 37.34 7.93
N ALA A 2 26.84 36.80 7.50
CA ALA A 2 27.09 36.56 6.07
C ALA A 2 26.42 35.23 5.67
N ARG A 3 25.47 35.27 4.73
CA ARG A 3 24.82 34.10 4.13
C ARG A 3 25.23 34.05 2.67
N LEU A 4 25.90 32.99 2.27
CA LEU A 4 26.25 32.71 0.88
C LEU A 4 25.42 31.52 0.42
N GLU A 5 24.64 31.68 -0.64
CA GLU A 5 23.98 30.57 -1.33
C GLU A 5 24.85 30.13 -2.50
N LEU A 6 24.89 28.84 -2.79
CA LEU A 6 25.63 28.35 -3.94
C LEU A 6 25.01 28.94 -5.21
N PRO A 7 25.83 29.49 -6.12
CA PRO A 7 25.32 29.96 -7.40
C PRO A 7 24.72 28.78 -8.19
N ALA A 8 23.70 29.08 -9.01
CA ALA A 8 22.88 28.06 -9.67
C ALA A 8 23.69 27.13 -10.58
N ASP A 9 24.77 27.62 -11.18
CA ASP A 9 25.69 26.87 -12.04
C ASP A 9 26.38 25.72 -11.28
N ILE A 10 26.79 25.96 -10.03
CA ILE A 10 27.39 24.94 -9.16
C ILE A 10 26.32 23.95 -8.71
N ALA A 11 25.15 24.44 -8.30
CA ALA A 11 24.05 23.58 -7.84
C ALA A 11 23.56 22.63 -8.94
N GLU A 12 23.44 23.09 -10.18
CA GLU A 12 23.06 22.26 -11.33
C GLU A 12 24.12 21.20 -11.66
N ARG A 13 25.41 21.52 -11.51
CA ARG A 13 26.50 20.54 -11.70
C ARG A 13 26.54 19.47 -10.60
N LEU A 14 26.15 19.83 -9.38
CA LEU A 14 26.10 18.90 -8.25
C LEU A 14 24.88 17.98 -8.29
N ALA A 15 23.74 18.44 -8.81
CA ALA A 15 22.49 17.67 -8.79
C ALA A 15 22.62 16.26 -9.40
N PRO A 16 23.21 16.05 -10.61
CA PRO A 16 23.41 14.71 -11.16
C PRO A 16 24.27 13.78 -10.28
N LEU A 17 25.20 14.32 -9.48
CA LEU A 17 26.05 13.52 -8.59
C LEU A 17 25.26 12.86 -7.46
N LEU A 18 24.14 13.47 -7.06
CA LEU A 18 23.26 12.96 -6.01
C LEU A 18 22.28 11.89 -6.52
N ARG A 19 22.24 11.62 -7.84
CA ARG A 19 21.28 10.69 -8.46
C ARG A 19 21.35 9.30 -7.83
N ARG A 20 22.53 8.70 -7.79
CA ARG A 20 22.75 7.35 -7.21
C ARG A 20 22.38 7.31 -5.73
N HIS A 21 22.71 8.36 -4.99
CA HIS A 21 22.38 8.44 -3.57
C HIS A 21 20.87 8.51 -3.36
N THR A 22 20.17 9.31 -4.18
CA THR A 22 18.71 9.43 -4.15
C THR A 22 18.02 8.11 -4.54
N GLU A 23 18.54 7.41 -5.54
CA GLU A 23 18.05 6.07 -5.94
C GLU A 23 18.22 5.05 -4.80
N ARG A 24 19.35 5.06 -4.11
CA ARG A 24 19.57 4.19 -2.94
C ARG A 24 18.59 4.49 -1.81
N LEU A 25 18.39 5.76 -1.47
CA LEU A 25 17.40 6.15 -0.45
C LEU A 25 15.97 5.74 -0.86
N ALA A 26 15.62 5.86 -2.14
CA ALA A 26 14.32 5.40 -2.63
C ALA A 26 14.15 3.88 -2.50
N GLU A 27 15.22 3.10 -2.73
CA GLU A 27 15.19 1.65 -2.51
C GLU A 27 15.05 1.31 -1.02
N GLU A 28 15.76 2.01 -0.13
CA GLU A 28 15.60 1.84 1.32
C GLU A 28 14.16 2.13 1.77
N VAL A 29 13.53 3.18 1.21
CA VAL A 29 12.11 3.48 1.46
C VAL A 29 11.21 2.38 0.91
N ALA A 30 11.48 1.87 -0.29
CA ALA A 30 10.70 0.79 -0.88
C ALA A 30 10.80 -0.50 -0.06
N GLU A 31 11.99 -0.86 0.43
CA GLU A 31 12.18 -2.00 1.33
C GLU A 31 11.40 -1.85 2.64
N GLU A 32 11.45 -0.68 3.25
CA GLU A 32 10.72 -0.40 4.49
C GLU A 32 9.19 -0.42 4.24
N ALA A 33 8.74 0.14 3.11
CA ALA A 33 7.34 0.09 2.72
C ALA A 33 6.86 -1.34 2.47
N ARG A 34 7.69 -2.20 1.85
CA ARG A 34 7.39 -3.64 1.67
C ARG A 34 7.25 -4.39 2.99
N ARG A 35 8.09 -4.07 3.98
CA ARG A 35 8.00 -4.68 5.34
C ARG A 35 6.73 -4.28 6.08
N ARG A 36 6.20 -3.09 5.79
CA ARG A 36 5.02 -2.51 6.43
C ARG A 36 3.73 -2.75 5.64
N ALA A 37 3.84 -3.21 4.40
CA ALA A 37 2.70 -3.40 3.51
C ALA A 37 1.69 -4.36 4.15
N PRO A 38 0.39 -4.04 4.10
CA PRO A 38 -0.63 -4.98 4.56
C PRO A 38 -0.66 -6.22 3.67
N ALA A 39 -1.10 -7.35 4.23
CA ALA A 39 -1.48 -8.50 3.42
C ALA A 39 -2.63 -8.14 2.47
N ALA A 40 -2.83 -8.91 1.42
CA ALA A 40 -4.09 -8.96 0.69
C ALA A 40 -4.95 -10.10 1.21
N LYS A 41 -6.27 -9.94 1.19
CA LYS A 41 -7.23 -10.97 1.55
C LYS A 41 -8.20 -11.21 0.39
N THR A 42 -8.49 -12.48 0.12
CA THR A 42 -9.40 -12.92 -0.94
C THR A 42 -10.59 -13.64 -0.36
N TRP A 43 -11.78 -13.27 -0.80
CA TRP A 43 -13.03 -13.91 -0.41
C TRP A 43 -13.28 -15.17 -1.26
N HIS A 44 -13.58 -16.28 -0.58
CA HIS A 44 -13.93 -17.55 -1.21
C HIS A 44 -15.30 -18.02 -0.74
N THR A 45 -16.18 -18.26 -1.68
CA THR A 45 -17.52 -18.77 -1.42
C THR A 45 -17.53 -20.29 -1.48
N GLN A 46 -18.26 -20.91 -0.55
CA GLN A 46 -18.44 -22.36 -0.55
C GLN A 46 -19.25 -22.78 -1.78
N GLU A 47 -18.67 -23.62 -2.64
CA GLU A 47 -19.28 -24.12 -3.88
C GLU A 47 -20.33 -25.24 -3.66
N ASP A 48 -21.19 -25.10 -2.66
CA ASP A 48 -22.26 -26.09 -2.38
C ASP A 48 -23.64 -25.68 -2.91
N GLY A 49 -23.69 -24.61 -3.71
CA GLY A 49 -24.91 -24.11 -4.36
C GLY A 49 -25.87 -23.35 -3.44
N ASN A 50 -25.59 -23.23 -2.13
CA ASN A 50 -26.47 -22.53 -1.19
C ASN A 50 -25.95 -21.15 -0.75
N ALA A 51 -24.85 -20.68 -1.35
CA ALA A 51 -24.37 -19.33 -1.11
C ALA A 51 -25.35 -18.29 -1.65
N ARG A 52 -25.56 -17.20 -0.88
CA ARG A 52 -26.39 -16.07 -1.32
C ARG A 52 -25.81 -15.42 -2.59
N PRO A 53 -26.63 -14.82 -3.46
CA PRO A 53 -26.14 -14.14 -4.66
C PRO A 53 -25.10 -13.04 -4.36
N SER A 54 -25.26 -12.31 -3.25
CA SER A 54 -24.30 -11.30 -2.77
C SER A 54 -22.92 -11.90 -2.45
N HIS A 55 -22.88 -13.10 -1.86
CA HIS A 55 -21.64 -13.80 -1.53
C HIS A 55 -20.99 -14.40 -2.78
N GLN A 56 -21.80 -14.96 -3.70
CA GLN A 56 -21.31 -15.44 -4.99
C GLN A 56 -20.71 -14.29 -5.80
N ALA A 57 -21.31 -13.09 -5.76
CA ALA A 57 -20.76 -11.91 -6.41
C ALA A 57 -19.47 -11.39 -5.74
N ALA A 58 -19.31 -11.61 -4.44
CA ALA A 58 -18.09 -11.29 -3.71
C ALA A 58 -16.98 -12.34 -3.90
N ASP A 59 -17.27 -13.48 -4.53
CA ASP A 59 -16.30 -14.55 -4.75
C ASP A 59 -15.11 -14.09 -5.60
N GLY A 60 -13.89 -14.44 -5.17
CA GLY A 60 -12.64 -14.00 -5.79
C GLY A 60 -12.27 -12.53 -5.54
N GLN A 61 -13.13 -11.76 -4.85
CA GLN A 61 -12.82 -10.38 -4.49
C GLN A 61 -11.56 -10.35 -3.62
N THR A 62 -10.54 -9.62 -4.08
CA THR A 62 -9.28 -9.45 -3.38
C THR A 62 -9.08 -7.99 -3.00
N VAL A 63 -8.83 -7.72 -1.71
CA VAL A 63 -8.63 -6.38 -1.17
C VAL A 63 -7.44 -6.37 -0.20
N PRO A 64 -6.75 -5.24 0.00
CA PRO A 64 -5.84 -5.09 1.13
C PRO A 64 -6.52 -5.44 2.46
N ALA A 65 -5.82 -6.12 3.35
CA ALA A 65 -6.33 -6.63 4.64
C ALA A 65 -7.12 -5.61 5.49
N PRO A 66 -6.68 -4.35 5.63
CA PRO A 66 -7.41 -3.37 6.45
C PRO A 66 -8.69 -2.84 5.77
N LEU A 67 -8.94 -3.17 4.49
CA LEU A 67 -10.14 -2.74 3.79
C LEU A 67 -11.24 -3.80 3.87
N PRO A 68 -12.52 -3.40 3.92
CA PRO A 68 -13.62 -4.36 3.88
C PRO A 68 -13.91 -4.84 2.46
N PHE A 69 -14.56 -6.01 2.37
CA PHE A 69 -15.14 -6.55 1.15
C PHE A 69 -16.51 -5.91 0.87
N SER A 70 -16.83 -5.70 -0.40
CA SER A 70 -18.18 -5.34 -0.84
C SER A 70 -19.03 -6.60 -1.00
N VAL A 71 -20.12 -6.73 -0.23
CA VAL A 71 -21.03 -7.88 -0.25
C VAL A 71 -22.46 -7.38 -0.37
N GLY A 72 -23.05 -7.51 -1.56
CA GLY A 72 -24.37 -6.93 -1.84
C GLY A 72 -24.37 -5.41 -1.68
N ASN A 73 -25.25 -4.88 -0.82
CA ASN A 73 -25.36 -3.45 -0.51
C ASN A 73 -24.62 -3.04 0.77
N THR A 74 -23.82 -3.93 1.35
CA THR A 74 -23.06 -3.68 2.58
C THR A 74 -21.58 -3.98 2.38
N THR A 75 -20.79 -3.64 3.39
CA THR A 75 -19.39 -4.05 3.50
C THR A 75 -19.21 -4.99 4.69
N LEU A 76 -18.34 -5.99 4.54
CA LEU A 76 -17.98 -6.94 5.61
C LEU A 76 -16.46 -7.03 5.71
N ASP A 77 -15.92 -7.11 6.92
CA ASP A 77 -14.46 -7.29 7.10
C ASP A 77 -14.02 -8.71 6.81
N ARG A 78 -14.91 -9.67 7.12
CA ARG A 78 -14.67 -11.12 7.00
C ARG A 78 -15.99 -11.89 6.88
N PRO A 79 -15.96 -13.15 6.39
CA PRO A 79 -17.10 -14.04 6.50
C PRO A 79 -17.58 -14.19 7.94
N ARG A 80 -18.90 -14.22 8.15
CA ARG A 80 -19.54 -14.28 9.48
C ARG A 80 -19.14 -13.10 10.39
N ASP A 81 -18.95 -11.92 9.81
CA ASP A 81 -18.63 -10.72 10.58
C ASP A 81 -19.67 -10.47 11.69
N PRO A 82 -19.30 -10.44 12.98
CA PRO A 82 -20.25 -10.17 14.05
C PRO A 82 -20.88 -8.77 13.98
N ASP A 83 -20.16 -7.81 13.40
CA ASP A 83 -20.59 -6.41 13.28
C ASP A 83 -21.41 -6.16 12.00
N GLY A 84 -21.49 -7.16 11.11
CA GLY A 84 -22.22 -7.08 9.86
C GLY A 84 -23.71 -7.45 9.97
N PRO A 85 -24.52 -7.06 8.98
CA PRO A 85 -25.94 -7.39 8.94
C PRO A 85 -26.20 -8.90 8.99
N VAL A 86 -27.16 -9.32 9.82
CA VAL A 86 -27.51 -10.73 10.04
C VAL A 86 -27.90 -11.42 8.73
N GLU A 87 -28.54 -10.70 7.82
CA GLU A 87 -28.93 -11.18 6.50
C GLU A 87 -27.74 -11.61 5.63
N GLU A 88 -26.55 -11.04 5.80
CA GLU A 88 -25.33 -11.44 5.09
C GLU A 88 -24.43 -12.35 5.95
N THR A 89 -24.51 -12.27 7.28
CA THR A 89 -23.55 -12.95 8.16
C THR A 89 -24.07 -14.30 8.68
N ALA A 90 -25.37 -14.43 8.94
CA ALA A 90 -25.96 -15.63 9.53
C ALA A 90 -25.79 -16.85 8.62
N GLY A 91 -25.28 -17.96 9.15
CA GLY A 91 -25.11 -19.20 8.38
C GLY A 91 -24.13 -19.11 7.20
N CYS A 92 -23.37 -18.01 7.08
CA CYS A 92 -22.34 -17.87 6.04
C CYS A 92 -21.32 -19.01 6.16
N ARG A 93 -20.87 -19.57 5.04
CA ARG A 93 -19.84 -20.63 5.00
C ARG A 93 -18.64 -20.26 4.12
N CYS A 94 -18.58 -19.01 3.70
CA CYS A 94 -17.44 -18.46 2.98
C CYS A 94 -16.19 -18.46 3.86
N THR A 95 -15.03 -18.50 3.23
CA THR A 95 -13.71 -18.46 3.85
C THR A 95 -12.88 -17.34 3.24
N VAL A 96 -11.83 -16.93 3.94
CA VAL A 96 -10.87 -15.95 3.42
C VAL A 96 -9.48 -16.58 3.45
N THR A 97 -8.71 -16.31 2.41
CA THR A 97 -7.27 -16.57 2.37
C THR A 97 -6.52 -15.26 2.38
N GLU A 98 -5.36 -15.24 3.01
CA GLU A 98 -4.49 -14.07 3.05
C GLU A 98 -3.19 -14.36 2.30
N ASP A 99 -2.74 -13.36 1.55
CA ASP A 99 -1.43 -13.32 0.89
C ASP A 99 -0.64 -12.13 1.46
N PRO A 100 0.36 -12.37 2.32
CA PRO A 100 1.14 -11.30 2.94
C PRO A 100 2.04 -10.56 1.94
N GLU A 101 2.35 -11.14 0.77
CA GLU A 101 3.29 -10.57 -0.18
C GLU A 101 2.61 -9.81 -1.32
N ALA A 102 1.31 -10.04 -1.56
CA ALA A 102 0.58 -9.46 -2.69
C ALA A 102 0.71 -7.94 -2.84
N VAL A 103 0.55 -7.18 -1.75
CA VAL A 103 0.69 -5.71 -1.78
C VAL A 103 2.17 -5.30 -1.82
N ALA A 104 3.02 -5.97 -1.05
CA ALA A 104 4.45 -5.69 -1.01
C ALA A 104 5.12 -5.87 -2.39
N ALA A 105 4.72 -6.89 -3.14
CA ALA A 105 5.28 -7.24 -4.44
C ALA A 105 5.08 -6.15 -5.51
N THR A 106 4.08 -5.27 -5.35
CA THR A 106 3.82 -4.18 -6.30
C THR A 106 4.54 -2.87 -5.96
N ILE A 107 5.29 -2.83 -4.84
CA ILE A 107 6.02 -1.65 -4.40
C ILE A 107 7.37 -1.58 -5.12
N THR A 108 7.58 -0.52 -5.89
CA THR A 108 8.78 -0.31 -6.70
C THR A 108 9.39 1.07 -6.49
N ALA A 109 10.72 1.13 -6.48
CA ALA A 109 11.48 2.38 -6.49
C ALA A 109 11.78 2.81 -7.94
N GLY A 110 11.32 4.00 -8.31
CA GLY A 110 11.59 4.61 -9.60
C GLY A 110 13.00 5.20 -9.67
N LYS A 111 13.55 5.25 -10.89
CA LYS A 111 14.85 5.91 -11.15
C LYS A 111 14.76 7.39 -10.83
N ALA A 112 15.84 7.95 -10.30
CA ALA A 112 15.86 9.37 -9.97
C ALA A 112 15.89 10.22 -11.25
N ALA A 113 15.00 11.18 -11.36
CA ALA A 113 15.00 12.20 -12.39
C ALA A 113 15.65 13.49 -11.85
N THR A 114 16.50 14.12 -12.66
CA THR A 114 17.11 15.41 -12.34
C THR A 114 16.40 16.50 -13.12
N SER A 115 16.03 17.59 -12.45
CA SER A 115 15.44 18.78 -13.06
C SER A 115 16.11 20.02 -12.44
N GLY A 116 17.02 20.64 -13.19
CA GLY A 116 17.87 21.73 -12.72
C GLY A 116 18.66 21.31 -11.46
N THR A 117 18.40 22.01 -10.35
CA THR A 117 19.05 21.79 -9.06
C THR A 117 18.39 20.70 -8.20
N ARG A 118 17.30 20.08 -8.65
CA ARG A 118 16.54 19.08 -7.87
C ARG A 118 16.69 17.68 -8.46
N VAL A 119 16.93 16.71 -7.57
CA VAL A 119 16.84 15.28 -7.87
C VAL A 119 15.59 14.73 -7.19
N ARG A 120 14.79 13.94 -7.91
CA ARG A 120 13.58 13.30 -7.40
C ARG A 120 13.58 11.83 -7.76
N ALA A 121 13.41 10.95 -6.78
CA ALA A 121 12.98 9.57 -6.99
C ALA A 121 11.55 9.41 -6.47
N THR A 122 10.81 8.46 -7.03
CA THR A 122 9.42 8.18 -6.67
C THR A 122 9.32 6.72 -6.28
N VAL A 123 8.69 6.42 -5.14
CA VAL A 123 8.31 5.06 -4.78
C VAL A 123 6.82 4.90 -5.05
N THR A 124 6.45 3.86 -5.76
CA THR A 124 5.06 3.62 -6.20
C THR A 124 4.59 2.26 -5.69
N CYS A 125 3.36 2.19 -5.18
CA CYS A 125 2.63 0.95 -4.95
C CYS A 125 1.51 0.86 -5.99
N ASP A 126 1.62 -0.11 -6.90
CA ASP A 126 0.64 -0.34 -7.96
C ASP A 126 -0.28 -1.52 -7.58
N TYR A 127 -1.06 -1.34 -6.51
CA TYR A 127 -2.05 -2.32 -6.06
C TYR A 127 -3.45 -1.71 -6.02
N PRO A 128 -4.51 -2.44 -6.43
CA PRO A 128 -5.87 -1.95 -6.34
C PRO A 128 -6.22 -1.48 -4.92
N ARG A 129 -6.74 -0.26 -4.82
CA ARG A 129 -7.12 0.35 -3.52
C ARG A 129 -5.94 0.53 -2.54
N ALA A 130 -4.68 0.52 -3.00
CA ALA A 130 -3.51 0.78 -2.16
C ALA A 130 -3.60 2.14 -1.44
N ALA A 131 -4.11 3.16 -2.13
CA ALA A 131 -4.30 4.49 -1.55
C ALA A 131 -5.33 4.50 -0.41
N GLU A 132 -6.41 3.71 -0.52
CA GLU A 132 -7.36 3.56 0.58
C GLU A 132 -6.72 2.83 1.76
N ALA A 133 -5.94 1.77 1.50
CA ALA A 133 -5.24 1.01 2.52
C ALA A 133 -4.19 1.84 3.29
N GLU A 134 -3.50 2.75 2.60
CA GLU A 134 -2.52 3.68 3.21
C GLU A 134 -3.15 4.54 4.31
N TYR A 135 -4.44 4.88 4.19
CA TYR A 135 -5.15 5.72 5.16
C TYR A 135 -6.23 4.95 5.95
N ALA A 136 -6.29 3.62 5.77
CA ALA A 136 -7.20 2.77 6.52
C ALA A 136 -6.74 2.66 7.98
N HIS A 137 -7.68 2.33 8.85
CA HIS A 137 -7.38 2.02 10.24
C HIS A 137 -7.04 0.53 10.37
N GLY A 138 -5.97 0.20 11.10
CA GLY A 138 -5.55 -1.18 11.36
C GLY A 138 -4.11 -1.46 10.93
N ASP A 139 -3.78 -2.75 10.85
CA ASP A 139 -2.46 -3.22 10.46
C ASP A 139 -2.14 -2.86 9.01
N GLY A 140 -0.92 -2.36 8.78
CA GLY A 140 -0.49 -1.85 7.48
C GLY A 140 -0.98 -0.44 7.14
N SER A 141 -1.61 0.27 8.09
CA SER A 141 -1.89 1.71 7.95
C SER A 141 -0.59 2.51 7.76
N HIS A 142 -0.66 3.52 6.91
CA HIS A 142 0.45 4.41 6.56
C HIS A 142 1.74 3.70 6.12
N PHE A 143 1.65 2.53 5.46
CA PHE A 143 2.82 1.73 5.13
C PHE A 143 3.86 2.48 4.29
N MET A 144 3.43 3.33 3.34
CA MET A 144 4.33 4.15 2.52
C MET A 144 4.83 5.39 3.27
N GLY A 145 3.92 6.14 3.90
CA GLY A 145 4.24 7.40 4.58
C GLY A 145 5.12 7.19 5.80
N ALA A 146 4.85 6.13 6.56
CA ALA A 146 5.63 5.79 7.73
C ALA A 146 7.00 5.18 7.36
N ALA A 147 7.10 4.45 6.23
CA ALA A 147 8.38 4.01 5.68
C ALA A 147 9.26 5.20 5.25
N ALA A 148 8.69 6.17 4.52
CA ALA A 148 9.40 7.38 4.13
C ALA A 148 9.88 8.18 5.34
N SER A 149 9.02 8.31 6.37
CA SER A 149 9.35 9.01 7.61
C SER A 149 10.45 8.32 8.40
N GLU A 150 10.45 6.99 8.45
CA GLU A 150 11.50 6.22 9.13
C GLU A 150 12.86 6.39 8.45
N VAL A 151 12.92 6.21 7.12
CA VAL A 151 14.18 6.40 6.39
C VAL A 151 14.67 7.84 6.54
N ALA A 152 13.78 8.83 6.48
CA ALA A 152 14.15 10.22 6.72
C ALA A 152 14.75 10.45 8.12
N ASN A 153 14.23 9.78 9.15
CA ASN A 153 14.77 9.85 10.51
C ASN A 153 16.13 9.13 10.66
N ARG A 154 16.38 8.05 9.91
CA ARG A 154 17.66 7.33 9.93
C ARG A 154 18.83 8.14 9.34
N HIS A 155 18.54 9.03 8.40
CA HIS A 155 19.54 9.85 7.69
C HIS A 155 19.53 11.33 8.13
N ARG A 156 18.88 11.65 9.25
CA ARG A 156 18.85 12.99 9.86
C ARG A 156 20.06 13.23 10.76
#